data_AF-A0A9Y2AIL0-F1
#
_entry.id   AF-A0A9Y2AIL0-F1
#
_cell.length_a   1.000
_cell.length_b   1.000
_cell.length_c   1.000
_cell.angle_alpha   90.00
_cell.angle_beta   90.00
_cell.angle_gamma   90.00
#
_symmetry.space_group_name_H-M   'P 1'
#
loop_
_entity.id
_entity.type
_entity.pdbx_description
1 polymer ?
#
loop_
_entity_poly.entity_id
_entity_poly.type
_entity_poly.pdbx_seq_one_letter_code
_entity_poly.pdbx_strand_id
1 'polypeptide(L)'
;MFCENCGKEIAEDMNFCAKCGARKVEKGNVNSVIEEIRENELDSSVDNLNSLEVQEVKEYKFDKEGFVFLWVMPKRERTCITIKGNDLSSRQHNEVMFIKYSKKNLDLSVNDITGVSVEKVFSWKWVILGVVGLLATVAGGNLVAAILAIMALLFIKQKKVVIFSKVGQIAFSCSATVMDEVKELTKHLKRINSNIDIRID
;
A
#
# COMPACT_ATOMS: atom_id res chain seq x y z
N MET A 1 -22.07 42.67 32.72
CA MET A 1 -22.49 41.62 31.75
C MET A 1 -21.73 40.33 32.02
N PHE A 2 -22.17 39.15 31.56
CA PHE A 2 -21.44 37.88 31.78
C PHE A 2 -20.75 37.36 30.52
N CYS A 3 -19.57 36.76 30.67
CA CYS A 3 -18.80 36.13 29.59
C CYS A 3 -19.53 34.89 29.07
N GLU A 4 -19.81 34.82 27.77
CA GLU A 4 -20.43 33.64 27.14
C GLU A 4 -19.54 32.38 27.22
N ASN A 5 -18.22 32.55 27.30
CA ASN A 5 -17.28 31.43 27.35
C ASN A 5 -17.10 30.83 28.76
N CYS A 6 -17.10 31.67 29.81
CA CYS A 6 -16.77 31.20 31.17
C CYS A 6 -17.78 31.59 32.27
N GLY A 7 -18.86 32.29 31.92
CA GLY A 7 -19.92 32.68 32.83
C GLY A 7 -19.54 33.73 33.89
N LYS A 8 -18.32 34.28 33.84
CA LYS A 8 -17.90 35.33 34.78
C LYS A 8 -18.34 36.72 34.37
N GLU A 9 -18.59 37.55 35.36
CA GLU A 9 -18.94 38.95 35.15
C GLU A 9 -17.77 39.72 34.52
N ILE A 10 -18.10 40.52 33.51
CA ILE A 10 -17.21 41.44 32.80
C ILE A 10 -17.73 42.85 33.09
N ALA A 11 -16.81 43.72 33.51
CA ALA A 11 -17.07 45.15 33.73
C ALA A 11 -17.48 45.83 32.42
N GLU A 12 -18.36 46.84 32.49
CA GLU A 12 -19.01 47.43 31.32
C GLU A 12 -18.00 48.08 30.35
N ASP A 13 -16.88 48.58 30.86
CA ASP A 13 -15.81 49.25 30.10
C ASP A 13 -14.72 48.29 29.59
N MET A 14 -14.85 46.98 29.78
CA MET A 14 -13.85 46.00 29.36
C MET A 14 -14.23 45.27 28.06
N ASN A 15 -13.35 45.34 27.08
CA ASN A 15 -13.49 44.70 25.76
C ASN A 15 -13.09 43.22 25.76
N PHE A 16 -12.62 42.67 26.88
CA PHE A 16 -12.24 41.27 27.01
C PHE A 16 -12.44 40.76 28.44
N CYS A 17 -12.64 39.45 28.59
CA CYS A 17 -12.79 38.82 29.88
C CYS A 17 -11.42 38.69 30.57
N ALA A 18 -11.24 39.34 31.71
CA ALA A 18 -10.01 39.23 32.50
C ALA A 18 -9.69 37.80 33.00
N LYS A 19 -10.67 36.89 33.02
CA LYS A 19 -10.44 35.51 33.46
C LYS A 19 -10.03 34.54 32.35
N CYS A 20 -10.66 34.60 31.17
CA CYS A 20 -10.40 33.63 30.10
C CYS A 20 -9.80 34.25 28.83
N GLY A 21 -9.66 35.57 28.78
CA GLY A 21 -9.11 36.28 27.63
C GLY A 21 -10.06 36.42 26.43
N ALA A 22 -11.30 35.92 26.50
CA ALA A 22 -12.26 36.04 25.42
C ALA A 22 -12.66 37.50 25.18
N ARG A 23 -12.55 38.00 23.94
CA ARG A 23 -12.99 39.35 23.57
C ARG A 23 -14.51 39.42 23.48
N LYS A 24 -15.05 40.59 23.81
CA LYS A 24 -16.45 40.94 23.61
C LYS A 24 -16.68 41.10 22.11
N VAL A 25 -17.38 40.17 21.49
CA VAL A 25 -17.78 40.30 20.08
C VAL A 25 -19.02 41.18 20.07
N GLU A 26 -18.84 42.48 19.79
CA GLU A 26 -19.98 43.34 19.57
C GLU A 26 -20.69 42.87 18.29
N LYS A 27 -21.99 42.56 18.40
CA LYS A 27 -22.84 42.19 17.25
C LYS A 27 -23.07 43.44 16.39
N GLY A 28 -22.05 43.80 15.62
CA GLY A 28 -22.06 44.92 14.69
C GLY A 28 -21.15 44.62 13.50
N ASN A 29 -21.76 44.15 12.42
CA ASN A 29 -21.26 44.16 11.04
C ASN A 29 -20.00 43.30 10.74
N VAL A 30 -20.23 42.01 10.49
CA VAL A 30 -19.22 40.97 10.17
C VAL A 30 -18.55 41.16 8.79
N ASN A 31 -19.01 42.10 7.95
CA ASN A 31 -18.55 42.20 6.57
C ASN A 31 -17.35 43.14 6.32
N SER A 32 -16.93 43.99 7.26
CA SER A 32 -15.82 44.92 7.02
C SER A 32 -14.51 44.57 7.73
N VAL A 33 -14.48 43.53 8.58
CA VAL A 33 -13.27 43.12 9.32
C VAL A 33 -12.49 42.03 8.57
N ILE A 34 -13.10 41.36 7.58
CA ILE A 34 -12.49 40.22 6.87
C ILE A 34 -11.39 40.67 5.87
N GLU A 35 -11.39 41.92 5.41
CA GLU A 35 -10.38 42.37 4.43
C GLU A 35 -9.10 42.95 5.05
N GLU A 36 -9.12 43.53 6.26
CA GLU A 36 -7.91 44.12 6.86
C GLU A 36 -7.01 43.11 7.60
N ILE A 37 -7.47 41.88 7.86
CA ILE A 37 -6.64 40.84 8.50
C ILE A 37 -5.71 40.14 7.48
N ARG A 38 -5.93 40.32 6.17
CA ARG A 38 -5.21 39.55 5.14
C ARG A 38 -3.79 39.99 4.83
N GLU A 39 -3.34 41.16 5.24
CA GLU A 39 -2.01 41.67 4.85
C GLU A 39 -1.01 41.92 6.00
N ASN A 40 -1.38 41.75 7.28
CA ASN A 40 -0.50 42.13 8.40
C ASN A 40 -0.09 41.02 9.39
N GLU A 41 -0.42 39.75 9.15
CA GLU A 41 0.04 38.62 9.99
C GLU A 41 0.85 37.57 9.20
N LEU A 42 1.65 38.03 8.24
CA LEU A 42 2.60 37.17 7.53
C LEU A 42 4.04 37.48 7.93
N ASP A 43 4.40 37.41 9.22
CA ASP A 43 5.83 37.42 9.59
C ASP A 43 6.23 36.89 10.99
N SER A 44 5.37 36.25 11.78
CA SER A 44 5.82 35.78 13.12
C SER A 44 5.22 34.50 13.68
N SER A 45 4.45 33.73 12.91
CA SER A 45 3.85 32.46 13.37
C SER A 45 4.17 31.23 12.50
N VAL A 46 5.13 31.33 11.57
CA VAL A 46 5.47 30.25 10.61
C VAL A 46 6.43 29.20 11.19
N ASP A 47 6.83 29.30 12.45
CA ASP A 47 7.83 28.37 13.02
C ASP A 47 7.24 27.15 13.74
N ASN A 48 5.92 27.05 13.93
CA ASN A 48 5.31 25.97 14.74
C ASN A 48 4.29 25.06 14.02
N LEU A 49 4.25 25.07 12.68
CA LEU A 49 3.44 24.12 11.88
C LEU A 49 4.28 23.14 11.04
N ASN A 50 5.61 23.25 11.06
CA ASN A 50 6.53 22.36 10.34
C ASN A 50 6.89 21.05 11.09
N SER A 51 6.26 20.77 12.24
CA SER A 51 6.45 19.51 12.97
C SER A 51 5.41 18.43 12.66
N LEU A 52 4.47 18.71 11.75
CA LEU A 52 3.78 17.64 11.02
C LEU A 52 4.80 17.08 10.02
N GLU A 53 5.71 16.23 10.51
CA GLU A 53 6.56 15.38 9.68
C GLU A 53 5.66 14.77 8.60
N VAL A 54 5.82 15.24 7.37
CA VAL A 54 5.17 14.66 6.20
C VAL A 54 5.74 13.24 6.10
N GLN A 55 5.05 12.29 6.73
CA GLN A 55 5.42 10.89 6.66
C GLN A 55 5.42 10.50 5.18
N GLU A 56 6.60 10.23 4.64
CA GLU A 56 6.77 9.84 3.25
C GLU A 56 5.92 8.59 2.96
N VAL A 57 4.77 8.79 2.30
CA VAL A 57 3.93 7.68 1.87
C VAL A 57 4.55 7.08 0.62
N LYS A 58 5.09 5.86 0.73
CA LYS A 58 5.60 5.11 -0.42
C LYS A 58 4.62 4.03 -0.82
N GLU A 59 4.25 4.02 -2.10
CA GLU A 59 3.34 3.05 -2.70
C GLU A 59 4.12 2.18 -3.70
N TYR A 60 4.03 0.86 -3.51
CA TYR A 60 4.60 -0.15 -4.40
C TYR A 60 3.46 -0.93 -5.07
N LYS A 61 3.50 -1.07 -6.40
CA LYS A 61 2.43 -1.70 -7.19
C LYS A 61 2.98 -2.90 -7.94
N PHE A 62 2.51 -4.07 -7.53
CA PHE A 62 2.93 -5.34 -8.13
C PHE A 62 1.80 -5.91 -8.98
N ASP A 63 1.97 -5.84 -10.29
CA ASP A 63 1.02 -6.36 -11.26
C ASP A 63 1.56 -7.67 -11.87
N LYS A 64 0.76 -8.73 -11.78
CA LYS A 64 1.00 -9.99 -12.48
C LYS A 64 -0.10 -10.25 -13.48
N GLU A 65 0.28 -10.32 -14.74
CA GLU A 65 -0.60 -10.80 -15.80
C GLU A 65 -0.44 -12.32 -15.97
N GLY A 66 -1.54 -12.96 -16.31
CA GLY A 66 -1.59 -14.37 -16.61
C GLY A 66 -2.88 -14.70 -17.35
N PHE A 67 -3.13 -15.99 -17.52
CA PHE A 67 -4.34 -16.48 -18.18
C PHE A 67 -5.01 -17.56 -17.34
N VAL A 68 -6.33 -17.63 -17.44
CA VAL A 68 -7.20 -18.64 -16.81
C VAL A 68 -7.97 -19.35 -17.91
N PHE A 69 -8.32 -20.61 -17.66
CA PHE A 69 -9.13 -21.46 -18.55
C PHE A 69 -8.53 -21.59 -19.96
N LEU A 70 -7.60 -22.54 -20.13
CA LEU A 70 -7.09 -22.90 -21.46
C LEU A 70 -6.55 -21.72 -22.27
N TRP A 71 -6.00 -20.71 -21.58
CA TRP A 71 -5.43 -19.48 -22.16
C TRP A 71 -6.44 -18.52 -22.76
N VAL A 72 -7.74 -18.77 -22.59
CA VAL A 72 -8.81 -17.99 -23.23
C VAL A 72 -9.06 -16.67 -22.51
N MET A 73 -8.90 -16.62 -21.18
CA MET A 73 -9.26 -15.45 -20.39
C MET A 73 -8.04 -14.84 -19.69
N PRO A 74 -7.71 -13.55 -19.93
CA PRO A 74 -6.68 -12.86 -19.17
C PRO A 74 -7.11 -12.72 -17.71
N LYS A 75 -6.18 -13.03 -16.81
CA LYS A 75 -6.28 -12.80 -15.38
C LYS A 75 -5.17 -11.86 -14.94
N ARG A 76 -5.51 -10.87 -14.12
CA ARG A 76 -4.56 -9.96 -13.49
C ARG A 76 -4.65 -10.09 -11.99
N GLU A 77 -3.51 -10.23 -11.34
CA GLU A 77 -3.39 -10.13 -9.89
C GLU A 77 -2.62 -8.85 -9.58
N ARG A 78 -3.26 -7.91 -8.87
CA ARG A 78 -2.66 -6.64 -8.47
C ARG A 78 -2.48 -6.61 -6.97
N THR A 79 -1.25 -6.31 -6.53
CA THR A 79 -0.92 -6.16 -5.11
C THR A 79 -0.33 -4.78 -4.89
N CYS A 80 -1.08 -3.91 -4.23
CA CYS A 80 -0.61 -2.59 -3.80
C CYS A 80 -0.14 -2.69 -2.36
N ILE A 81 1.10 -2.28 -2.09
CA ILE A 81 1.64 -2.16 -0.74
C ILE A 81 1.91 -0.68 -0.48
N THR A 82 1.23 -0.11 0.49
CA THR A 82 1.42 1.29 0.90
C THR A 82 2.01 1.32 2.30
N ILE A 83 3.19 1.95 2.42
CA ILE A 83 3.89 2.15 3.68
C ILE A 83 3.69 3.59 4.12
N LYS A 84 3.18 3.78 5.34
CA LYS A 84 2.95 5.08 5.98
C LYS A 84 3.60 5.07 7.35
N GLY A 85 4.84 5.56 7.45
CA GLY A 85 5.62 5.47 8.68
C GLY A 85 5.77 4.01 9.14
N ASN A 86 5.11 3.65 10.24
CA ASN A 86 5.14 2.31 10.82
C ASN A 86 3.96 1.41 10.39
N ASP A 87 3.03 1.93 9.58
CA ASP A 87 1.87 1.19 9.10
C ASP A 87 2.11 0.69 7.68
N LEU A 88 1.85 -0.60 7.47
CA LEU A 88 1.90 -1.26 6.17
C LEU A 88 0.50 -1.74 5.80
N SER A 89 -0.07 -1.15 4.75
CA SER A 89 -1.35 -1.61 4.20
C SER A 89 -1.10 -2.34 2.89
N SER A 90 -1.62 -3.56 2.80
CA SER A 90 -1.55 -4.39 1.60
C SER A 90 -2.96 -4.60 1.05
N ARG A 91 -3.16 -4.27 -0.22
CA ARG A 91 -4.40 -4.52 -0.95
C ARG A 91 -4.10 -5.42 -2.14
N GLN A 92 -4.63 -6.64 -2.08
CA GLN A 92 -4.57 -7.57 -3.18
C GLN A 92 -5.95 -7.68 -3.82
N HIS A 93 -6.01 -7.55 -5.15
CA HIS A 93 -7.22 -7.85 -5.89
C HIS A 93 -6.94 -8.66 -7.15
N ASN A 94 -7.89 -9.54 -7.47
CA ASN A 94 -7.85 -10.38 -8.64
C ASN A 94 -8.92 -9.93 -9.64
N GLU A 95 -8.50 -9.73 -10.88
CA GLU A 95 -9.33 -9.36 -12.02
C GLU A 95 -9.30 -10.47 -13.07
N VAL A 96 -10.46 -10.85 -13.60
CA VAL A 96 -10.59 -11.72 -14.78
C VAL A 96 -11.48 -11.01 -15.76
N MET A 97 -11.02 -10.80 -17.00
CA MET A 97 -11.83 -10.12 -18.05
C MET A 97 -12.50 -8.84 -17.51
N PHE A 98 -11.72 -7.98 -16.81
CA PHE A 98 -12.17 -6.71 -16.21
C PHE A 98 -13.11 -6.81 -15.00
N ILE A 99 -13.55 -8.00 -14.60
CA ILE A 99 -14.40 -8.18 -13.42
C ILE A 99 -13.53 -8.48 -12.19
N LYS A 100 -13.73 -7.71 -11.12
CA LYS A 100 -13.05 -7.86 -9.83
C LYS A 100 -13.76 -8.91 -8.98
N TYR A 101 -13.07 -10.00 -8.63
CA TYR A 101 -13.69 -11.14 -7.93
C TYR A 101 -13.18 -11.39 -6.51
N SER A 102 -12.01 -10.88 -6.16
CA SER A 102 -11.43 -11.11 -4.83
C SER A 102 -10.70 -9.86 -4.38
N LYS A 103 -10.96 -9.44 -3.13
CA LYS A 103 -10.26 -8.34 -2.48
C LYS A 103 -9.79 -8.83 -1.11
N LYS A 104 -8.48 -8.78 -0.88
CA LYS A 104 -7.88 -9.00 0.43
C LYS A 104 -7.21 -7.70 0.84
N ASN A 105 -7.65 -7.14 1.97
CA ASN A 105 -6.95 -6.03 2.59
C ASN A 105 -6.33 -6.57 3.86
N LEU A 106 -5.05 -6.27 4.07
CA LEU A 106 -4.36 -6.61 5.29
C LEU A 106 -3.57 -5.39 5.73
N ASP A 107 -3.92 -4.87 6.89
CA ASP A 107 -3.23 -3.76 7.52
C ASP A 107 -2.38 -4.35 8.66
N LEU A 108 -1.07 -4.13 8.59
CA LEU A 108 -0.07 -4.67 9.50
C LEU A 108 0.84 -3.54 9.98
N SER A 109 1.33 -3.63 11.21
CA SER A 109 2.46 -2.79 11.61
C SER A 109 3.77 -3.35 11.05
N VAL A 110 4.67 -2.48 10.60
CA VAL A 110 6.01 -2.86 10.12
C VAL A 110 6.82 -3.56 11.23
N ASN A 111 6.55 -3.24 12.49
CA ASN A 111 7.17 -3.90 13.65
C ASN A 111 6.74 -5.35 13.83
N ASP A 112 5.62 -5.77 13.26
CA ASP A 112 5.14 -7.14 13.33
C ASP A 112 5.63 -8.02 12.18
N ILE A 113 6.38 -7.44 11.24
CA ILE A 113 6.99 -8.18 10.13
C ILE A 113 8.21 -8.92 10.68
N THR A 114 8.20 -10.23 10.54
CA THR A 114 9.29 -11.11 11.00
C THR A 114 10.31 -11.37 9.90
N GLY A 115 9.87 -11.39 8.64
CA GLY A 115 10.78 -11.62 7.52
C GLY A 115 10.14 -11.48 6.15
N VAL A 116 11.00 -11.36 5.14
CA VAL A 116 10.61 -11.36 3.72
C VAL A 116 11.41 -12.46 3.02
N SER A 117 10.71 -13.41 2.43
CA SER A 117 11.31 -14.54 1.70
C SER A 117 10.84 -14.59 0.26
N VAL A 118 11.76 -14.86 -0.66
CA VAL A 118 11.46 -15.15 -2.07
C VAL A 118 11.54 -16.65 -2.29
N GLU A 119 10.39 -17.30 -2.28
CA GLU A 119 10.28 -18.73 -2.45
C GLU A 119 10.08 -19.11 -3.92
N LYS A 120 10.76 -20.16 -4.36
CA LYS A 120 10.54 -20.79 -5.67
C LYS A 120 9.38 -21.77 -5.52
N VAL A 121 8.20 -21.39 -5.98
CA VAL A 121 7.01 -22.23 -5.91
C VAL A 121 6.86 -23.01 -7.20
N PHE A 122 6.69 -24.32 -7.04
CA PHE A 122 6.49 -25.25 -8.13
C PHE A 122 5.00 -25.31 -8.48
N SER A 123 4.65 -24.96 -9.70
CA SER A 123 3.25 -24.98 -10.15
C SER A 123 2.93 -26.30 -10.84
N TRP A 124 2.17 -27.15 -10.13
CA TRP A 124 1.71 -28.46 -10.61
C TRP A 124 0.96 -28.42 -11.95
N LYS A 125 0.30 -27.30 -12.26
CA LYS A 125 -0.41 -27.13 -13.54
C LYS A 125 0.52 -27.27 -14.74
N TRP A 126 1.73 -26.71 -14.66
CA TRP A 126 2.70 -26.80 -15.75
C TRP A 126 3.33 -28.18 -15.87
N VAL A 127 3.46 -28.88 -14.74
CA VAL A 127 3.96 -30.26 -14.73
C VAL A 127 2.97 -31.17 -15.45
N ILE A 128 1.69 -31.08 -15.09
CA ILE A 128 0.64 -31.87 -15.73
C ILE A 128 0.57 -31.54 -17.22
N LEU A 129 0.62 -30.25 -17.59
CA LEU A 129 0.65 -29.82 -18.99
C LEU A 129 1.86 -30.40 -19.75
N GLY A 130 3.04 -30.38 -19.11
CA GLY A 130 4.27 -30.93 -19.68
C GLY A 130 4.20 -32.44 -19.92
N VAL A 131 3.66 -33.19 -18.94
CA VAL A 131 3.48 -34.65 -19.06
C VAL A 131 2.47 -34.99 -20.14
N VAL A 132 1.32 -34.30 -20.19
CA VAL A 132 0.30 -34.52 -21.23
C VAL A 132 0.85 -34.19 -22.61
N GLY A 133 1.60 -33.08 -22.75
CA GLY A 133 2.26 -32.71 -24.00
C GLY A 133 3.25 -33.79 -24.46
N LEU A 134 4.09 -34.30 -23.55
CA LEU A 134 5.05 -35.35 -23.84
C LEU A 134 4.36 -36.65 -24.32
N LEU A 135 3.30 -37.08 -23.63
CA LEU A 135 2.53 -38.28 -24.02
C LEU A 135 1.91 -38.13 -25.41
N ALA A 136 1.37 -36.95 -25.73
CA ALA A 136 0.82 -36.66 -27.05
C ALA A 136 1.91 -36.67 -28.14
N THR A 137 3.12 -36.20 -27.84
CA THR A 137 4.27 -36.30 -28.77
C THR A 137 4.64 -37.75 -29.06
N VAL A 138 4.68 -38.61 -28.03
CA VAL A 138 5.04 -40.03 -28.20
C VAL A 138 3.97 -40.80 -28.97
N ALA A 139 2.69 -40.55 -28.67
CA ALA A 139 1.58 -41.28 -29.29
C ALA A 139 1.30 -40.85 -30.75
N GLY A 140 1.47 -39.56 -31.06
CA GLY A 140 1.04 -38.99 -32.35
C GLY A 140 2.13 -38.36 -33.20
N GLY A 141 3.38 -38.30 -32.73
CA GLY A 141 4.48 -37.65 -33.45
C GLY A 141 4.27 -36.14 -33.66
N ASN A 142 3.39 -35.50 -32.88
CA ASN A 142 2.99 -34.12 -33.11
C ASN A 142 4.02 -33.13 -32.55
N LEU A 143 4.68 -32.38 -33.44
CA LEU A 143 5.68 -31.37 -33.11
C LEU A 143 5.10 -30.21 -32.28
N VAL A 144 3.83 -29.88 -32.45
CA VAL A 144 3.14 -28.86 -31.63
C VAL A 144 3.06 -29.31 -30.17
N ALA A 145 2.80 -30.59 -29.91
CA ALA A 145 2.75 -31.13 -28.55
C ALA A 145 4.13 -31.08 -27.88
N ALA A 146 5.22 -31.28 -28.65
CA ALA A 146 6.58 -31.18 -28.14
C ALA A 146 6.93 -29.74 -27.73
N ILE A 147 6.55 -28.75 -28.55
CA ILE A 147 6.72 -27.32 -28.23
C ILE A 147 5.96 -26.96 -26.95
N LEU A 148 4.71 -27.42 -26.82
CA LEU A 148 3.92 -27.17 -25.61
C LEU A 148 4.54 -27.81 -24.36
N ALA A 149 5.09 -29.02 -24.48
CA ALA A 149 5.80 -29.67 -23.38
C ALA A 149 7.04 -28.89 -22.96
N ILE A 150 7.86 -28.42 -23.91
CA ILE A 150 9.05 -27.59 -23.63
C ILE A 150 8.65 -26.27 -22.98
N MET A 151 7.63 -25.59 -23.51
CA MET A 151 7.09 -24.37 -22.92
C MET A 151 6.62 -24.61 -21.50
N ALA A 152 5.90 -25.72 -21.24
CA ALA A 152 5.47 -26.08 -19.91
C ALA A 152 6.64 -26.18 -18.93
N LEU A 153 7.74 -26.83 -19.34
CA LEU A 153 8.95 -26.97 -18.52
C LEU A 153 9.59 -25.62 -18.17
N LEU A 154 9.58 -24.64 -19.08
CA LEU A 154 10.12 -23.30 -18.82
C LEU A 154 9.31 -22.53 -17.75
N PHE A 155 8.00 -22.75 -17.67
CA PHE A 155 7.12 -22.05 -16.72
C PHE A 155 6.89 -22.80 -15.39
N ILE A 156 7.55 -23.94 -15.17
CA ILE A 156 7.43 -24.73 -13.94
C ILE A 156 7.83 -23.94 -12.69
N LYS A 157 8.91 -23.15 -12.79
CA LYS A 157 9.49 -22.42 -11.66
C LYS A 157 8.93 -21.01 -11.63
N GLN A 158 8.03 -20.73 -10.69
CA GLN A 158 7.54 -19.37 -10.44
C GLN A 158 8.14 -18.84 -9.13
N LYS A 159 8.53 -17.56 -9.11
CA LYS A 159 8.97 -16.89 -7.87
C LYS A 159 7.76 -16.30 -7.16
N LYS A 160 7.68 -16.51 -5.85
CA LYS A 160 6.64 -15.96 -4.98
C LYS A 160 7.31 -15.23 -3.83
N VAL A 161 6.88 -14.00 -3.57
CA VAL A 161 7.34 -13.22 -2.44
C VAL A 161 6.36 -13.45 -1.30
N VAL A 162 6.89 -13.84 -0.14
CA VAL A 162 6.13 -14.07 1.08
C VAL A 162 6.67 -13.12 2.14
N ILE A 163 5.79 -12.25 2.63
CA ILE A 163 6.05 -11.38 3.77
C ILE A 163 5.41 -12.05 4.98
N PHE A 164 6.24 -12.42 5.95
CA PHE A 164 5.80 -13.03 7.20
C PHE A 164 5.57 -11.95 8.25
N SER A 165 4.43 -12.04 8.91
CA SER A 165 4.07 -11.22 10.06
C SER A 165 3.57 -12.12 11.19
N LYS A 166 3.60 -11.62 12.43
CA LYS A 166 3.00 -12.30 13.58
C LYS A 166 1.50 -12.57 13.39
N VAL A 167 0.81 -11.69 12.67
CA VAL A 167 -0.65 -11.77 12.46
C VAL A 167 -1.02 -12.67 11.27
N GLY A 168 -0.08 -12.89 10.35
CA GLY A 168 -0.32 -13.71 9.16
C GLY A 168 0.77 -13.55 8.11
N GLN A 169 0.51 -14.05 6.90
CA GLN A 169 1.45 -13.98 5.79
C GLN A 169 0.79 -13.34 4.57
N ILE A 170 1.50 -12.42 3.92
CA ILE A 170 1.11 -11.86 2.63
C ILE A 170 1.98 -12.55 1.59
N ALA A 171 1.34 -13.26 0.67
CA ALA A 171 2.05 -13.97 -0.38
C ALA A 171 1.55 -13.50 -1.75
N PHE A 172 2.45 -12.94 -2.55
CA PHE A 172 2.15 -12.50 -3.91
C PHE A 172 3.18 -13.04 -4.88
N SER A 173 2.76 -13.26 -6.12
CA SER A 173 3.65 -13.75 -7.16
C SER A 173 4.45 -12.59 -7.75
N CYS A 174 5.73 -12.81 -8.08
CA CYS A 174 6.58 -11.78 -8.66
C CYS A 174 7.10 -12.23 -10.04
N SER A 175 7.11 -11.32 -11.01
CA SER A 175 7.81 -11.50 -12.29
C SER A 175 9.27 -11.06 -12.17
N ALA A 176 10.10 -11.38 -13.15
CA ALA A 176 11.50 -10.94 -13.18
C ALA A 176 11.63 -9.41 -13.22
N THR A 177 10.74 -8.73 -13.93
CA THR A 177 10.72 -7.25 -14.03
C THR A 177 10.43 -6.56 -12.70
N VAL A 178 9.70 -7.23 -11.81
CA VAL A 178 9.26 -6.68 -10.52
C VAL A 178 10.27 -6.95 -9.39
N MET A 179 11.29 -7.77 -9.64
CA MET A 179 12.28 -8.14 -8.61
C MET A 179 13.06 -6.94 -8.07
N ASP A 180 13.31 -5.92 -8.89
CA ASP A 180 14.05 -4.73 -8.43
C ASP A 180 13.23 -3.85 -7.49
N GLU A 181 11.92 -3.71 -7.76
CA GLU A 181 10.98 -3.05 -6.83
C GLU A 181 10.86 -3.83 -5.52
N VAL A 182 10.87 -5.16 -5.56
CA VAL A 182 10.86 -6.00 -4.36
C VAL A 182 12.14 -5.80 -3.54
N LYS A 183 13.31 -5.70 -4.18
CA LYS A 183 14.56 -5.37 -3.47
C LYS A 183 14.49 -3.98 -2.84
N GLU A 184 13.94 -3.00 -3.55
CA GLU A 184 13.77 -1.64 -3.03
C GLU A 184 12.81 -1.60 -1.83
N LEU A 185 11.65 -2.25 -1.94
CA LEU A 185 10.71 -2.45 -0.85
C LEU A 185 11.39 -3.08 0.37
N THR A 186 12.16 -4.15 0.14
CA THR A 186 12.84 -4.88 1.22
C THR A 186 13.90 -4.00 1.89
N LYS A 187 14.64 -3.19 1.11
CA LYS A 187 15.60 -2.22 1.63
C LYS A 187 14.90 -1.13 2.45
N HIS A 188 13.71 -0.68 2.01
CA HIS A 188 12.91 0.29 2.74
C HIS A 188 12.40 -0.27 4.07
N LEU A 189 11.87 -1.50 4.06
CA LEU A 189 11.44 -2.19 5.27
C LEU A 189 12.58 -2.40 6.27
N LYS A 190 13.78 -2.79 5.80
CA LYS A 190 14.96 -2.97 6.65
C LYS A 190 15.43 -1.68 7.32
N ARG A 191 15.20 -0.52 6.66
CA ARG A 191 15.52 0.79 7.24
C ARG A 191 14.60 1.14 8.40
N ILE A 192 13.33 0.74 8.32
CA ILE A 192 12.33 0.99 9.36
C ILE A 192 12.50 -0.01 10.51
N ASN A 193 12.70 -1.29 10.19
CA ASN A 193 12.88 -2.35 11.17
C ASN A 193 14.09 -3.20 10.78
N SER A 194 15.19 -3.01 11.52
CA SER A 194 16.47 -3.70 11.29
C SER A 194 16.43 -5.20 11.61
N ASN A 195 15.42 -5.67 12.34
CA ASN A 195 15.30 -7.07 12.77
C ASN A 195 14.62 -7.98 11.74
N ILE A 196 14.22 -7.46 10.57
CA ILE A 196 13.56 -8.25 9.51
C ILE A 196 14.58 -9.20 8.88
N ASP A 197 14.31 -10.52 8.94
CA ASP A 197 15.09 -11.54 8.22
C ASP A 197 14.76 -11.48 6.72
N ILE A 198 15.78 -11.41 5.87
CA ILE A 198 15.63 -11.24 4.42
C ILE A 198 16.29 -12.41 3.70
N ARG A 199 15.47 -13.20 3.00
CA ARG A 199 15.94 -14.34 2.20
C ARG A 199 15.53 -14.15 0.75
N ILE A 200 16.49 -13.76 -0.09
CA ILE A 200 16.28 -13.53 -1.52
C ILE A 200 17.18 -14.51 -2.30
N ASP A 201 16.59 -15.62 -2.77
CA ASP A 201 17.26 -16.71 -3.52
C ASP A 201 17.00 -16.71 -5.06
#